data_AF-A0A1Q8BKV7-F1
#
_entry.id   AF-A0A1Q8BKV7-F1
#
_cell.length_a   1.000
_cell.length_b   1.000
_cell.length_c   1.000
_cell.angle_alpha   90.00
_cell.angle_beta   90.00
_cell.angle_gamma   90.00
#
_symmetry.space_group_name_H-M   'P 1'
#
loop_
_entity.id
_entity.type
_entity.pdbx_description
1 polymer ?
#
loop_
_entity_poly.entity_id
_entity_poly.type
_entity_poly.pdbx_seq_one_letter_code
_entity_poly.pdbx_strand_id
1 'polypeptide(L)' 'MTKTDLRDYSFAEVKVVFPHPKVAVITYKAMQHATSAGQDVSGTYNSGSVWIKQGGKWVGVFHTETKTQ' A
#
# COMPACT_ATOMS: atom_id res chain seq x y z
N MET A 1 4.13 8.96 14.83
CA MET A 1 2.99 8.26 14.20
C MET A 1 1.94 8.04 15.27
N THR A 2 0.70 8.44 15.02
CA THR A 2 -0.41 8.17 15.94
C THR A 2 -0.67 6.67 16.01
N LYS A 3 -1.23 6.18 17.12
CA LYS A 3 -1.56 4.75 17.24
C LYS A 3 -2.61 4.40 16.18
N THR A 4 -2.21 3.57 15.23
CA THR A 4 -3.08 2.93 14.25
C THR A 4 -3.22 1.46 14.62
N ASP A 5 -4.46 0.99 14.71
CA ASP A 5 -4.81 -0.40 14.95
C ASP A 5 -5.48 -0.91 13.67
N LEU A 6 -4.78 -1.80 12.95
CA LEU A 6 -5.26 -2.47 11.75
C LEU A 6 -5.68 -3.88 12.14
N ARG A 7 -6.97 -4.18 12.03
CA ARG A 7 -7.55 -5.46 12.46
C ARG A 7 -7.53 -6.48 11.34
N ASP A 8 -8.04 -6.07 10.17
CA ASP A 8 -8.11 -6.89 8.97
C ASP A 8 -7.76 -6.08 7.74
N TYR A 9 -7.20 -6.74 6.74
CA TYR A 9 -7.00 -6.16 5.42
C TYR A 9 -7.05 -7.22 4.33
N SER A 10 -7.36 -6.78 3.11
CA SER A 10 -7.21 -7.60 1.91
C SER A 10 -6.78 -6.74 0.73
N PHE A 11 -6.12 -7.37 -0.25
CA PHE A 11 -5.72 -6.74 -1.50
C PHE A 11 -6.49 -7.34 -2.67
N ALA A 12 -6.93 -6.47 -3.56
CA ALA A 12 -7.58 -6.84 -4.82
C ALA A 12 -6.91 -6.11 -5.98
N GLU A 13 -7.11 -6.65 -7.20
CA GLU A 13 -6.65 -6.04 -8.45
C GLU A 13 -5.15 -5.68 -8.45
N VAL A 14 -4.31 -6.52 -7.80
CA VAL A 14 -2.88 -6.29 -7.73
C VAL A 14 -2.26 -6.34 -9.13
N LYS A 15 -1.61 -5.26 -9.53
CA LYS A 15 -0.86 -5.15 -10.78
C LYS A 15 0.56 -4.74 -10.47
N VAL A 16 1.51 -5.36 -11.18
CA VAL A 16 2.93 -5.06 -11.06
C VAL A 16 3.49 -4.79 -12.45
N VAL A 17 4.23 -3.70 -12.59
CA VAL A 17 4.99 -3.39 -13.81
C VAL A 17 6.45 -3.15 -13.47
N PHE A 18 7.34 -3.58 -14.37
CA PHE A 18 8.78 -3.43 -14.24
C PHE A 18 9.33 -2.48 -15.31
N PRO A 19 9.30 -1.15 -15.10
CA PRO A 19 9.85 -0.20 -16.06
C PRO A 19 11.38 -0.30 -16.21
N HIS A 20 12.05 -0.97 -15.26
CA HIS A 20 13.47 -1.27 -15.28
C HIS A 20 13.72 -2.57 -14.48
N PRO A 21 14.75 -3.41 -14.76
CA PRO A 21 14.98 -4.67 -14.05
C PRO A 21 15.16 -4.57 -12.52
N LYS A 22 15.43 -3.36 -12.03
CA LYS A 22 15.61 -3.05 -10.60
C LYS A 22 14.51 -2.13 -10.04
N VAL A 23 13.43 -1.89 -10.78
CA VAL A 23 12.31 -1.03 -10.35
C VAL A 23 11.01 -1.78 -10.55
N ALA A 24 10.17 -1.81 -9.53
CA ALA A 24 8.80 -2.32 -9.62
C ALA A 24 7.82 -1.21 -9.20
N VAL A 25 6.76 -1.03 -9.98
CA VAL A 25 5.63 -0.18 -9.62
C VAL A 25 4.43 -1.10 -9.41
N ILE A 26 3.81 -1.00 -8.24
CA ILE A 26 2.69 -1.84 -7.83
C ILE A 26 1.47 -0.94 -7.62
N THR A 27 0.33 -1.32 -8.17
CA THR A 27 -0.98 -0.74 -7.84
C THR A 27 -1.92 -1.82 -7.35
N TYR A 28 -2.81 -1.47 -6.44
CA TYR A 28 -3.79 -2.39 -5.86
C TYR A 28 -4.94 -1.63 -5.20
N LYS A 29 -6.05 -2.32 -4.97
CA LYS A 29 -7.09 -1.88 -4.04
C LYS A 29 -6.84 -2.54 -2.69
N ALA A 30 -6.83 -1.76 -1.61
CA ALA A 30 -6.72 -2.24 -0.25
C ALA A 30 -8.04 -2.02 0.49
N MET A 31 -8.68 -3.11 0.92
CA MET A 31 -9.76 -3.03 1.90
C MET A 31 -9.15 -3.15 3.29
N GLN A 32 -9.49 -2.23 4.20
CA GLN A 32 -8.89 -2.13 5.54
C GLN A 32 -9.98 -1.96 6.59
N HIS A 33 -9.87 -2.68 7.70
CA HIS A 33 -10.62 -2.42 8.93
C HIS A 33 -9.64 -1.87 9.97
N ALA A 34 -9.67 -0.55 10.18
CA ALA A 34 -8.65 0.13 10.96
C ALA A 34 -9.19 1.32 11.77
N THR A 35 -8.51 1.60 12.88
CA THR A 35 -8.71 2.81 13.67
C THR A 35 -7.41 3.57 13.83
N SER A 36 -7.45 4.89 13.67
CA SER A 36 -6.29 5.78 13.87
C SER A 36 -6.69 6.93 14.77
N ALA A 37 -5.92 7.18 15.82
CA ALA A 37 -6.22 8.22 16.81
C ALA A 37 -7.63 8.11 17.44
N GLY A 38 -8.17 6.90 17.54
CA GLY A 38 -9.53 6.64 18.03
C GLY A 38 -10.64 6.89 16.99
N GLN A 39 -10.31 7.32 15.77
CA GLN A 39 -11.25 7.47 14.66
C GLN A 39 -11.25 6.24 13.77
N ASP A 40 -12.43 5.83 13.30
CA ASP A 40 -12.56 4.79 12.29
C ASP A 40 -12.05 5.29 10.95
N VAL A 41 -11.04 4.60 10.42
CA VAL A 41 -10.46 4.85 9.11
C VAL A 41 -10.67 3.65 8.18
N SER A 42 -11.61 2.76 8.49
CA SER A 42 -11.94 1.61 7.66
C SER A 42 -12.48 2.04 6.29
N GLY A 43 -12.18 1.24 5.27
CA GLY A 43 -12.69 1.47 3.92
C GLY A 43 -11.85 0.80 2.84
N THR A 44 -12.17 1.12 1.60
CA THR A 44 -11.39 0.71 0.44
C THR A 44 -10.49 1.87 -0.01
N TYR A 45 -9.27 1.55 -0.39
CA TYR A 45 -8.23 2.49 -0.77
C TYR A 45 -7.67 2.10 -2.13
N ASN A 46 -7.49 3.10 -3.00
CA ASN A 46 -6.62 2.95 -4.16
C ASN A 46 -5.19 3.22 -3.70
N SER A 47 -4.31 2.24 -3.85
CA SER A 47 -2.95 2.29 -3.33
C SER A 47 -1.92 2.08 -4.43
N GLY A 48 -0.78 2.75 -4.29
CA GLY A 48 0.36 2.66 -5.18
C GLY A 48 1.68 2.62 -4.42
N SER A 49 2.65 1.86 -4.91
CA SER A 49 3.99 1.85 -4.34
C SER A 49 5.08 1.63 -5.38
N VAL A 50 6.25 2.22 -5.15
CA VAL A 50 7.45 2.03 -5.96
C VAL A 50 8.51 1.34 -5.13
N TRP A 51 9.14 0.32 -5.72
CA TRP A 51 10.16 -0.50 -5.09
C TRP A 51 11.43 -0.50 -5.94
N ILE A 52 12.58 -0.39 -5.28
CA ILE A 52 13.89 -0.48 -5.93
C ILE A 52 14.63 -1.70 -5.40
N LYS A 53 15.26 -2.47 -6.30
CA LYS A 53 16.10 -3.62 -5.93
C LYS A 53 17.50 -3.16 -5.56
N GLN A 54 17.83 -3.19 -4.27
CA GLN A 54 19.13 -2.83 -3.70
C GLN A 54 19.73 -4.01 -2.96
N GLY A 55 20.99 -4.36 -3.25
CA GLY A 55 21.65 -5.52 -2.61
C GLY A 55 20.88 -6.85 -2.78
N GLY A 56 20.19 -7.02 -3.91
CA GLY A 56 19.34 -8.20 -4.18
C GLY A 56 17.95 -8.17 -3.52
N LYS A 57 17.65 -7.20 -2.65
CA LYS A 57 16.38 -7.08 -1.93
C LYS A 57 15.53 -5.95 -2.51
N TRP A 58 14.21 -6.13 -2.51
CA TRP A 58 13.28 -5.06 -2.85
C TRP A 58 13.06 -4.15 -1.64
N VAL A 59 13.20 -2.84 -1.85
CA VAL A 59 13.00 -1.81 -0.83
C VAL A 59 11.93 -0.85 -1.34
N GLY A 60 10.87 -0.64 -0.56
CA GLY A 60 9.83 0.34 -0.86
C GLY A 60 10.38 1.74 -0.69
N VAL A 61 10.40 2.53 -1.76
CA VAL A 61 10.93 3.90 -1.75
C VAL A 61 9.83 4.96 -1.86
N PHE A 62 8.62 4.54 -2.21
CA PHE A 62 7.44 5.39 -2.26
C PHE A 62 6.19 4.57 -1.99
N HIS A 63 5.26 5.14 -1.23
CA HIS A 63 3.93 4.60 -1.03
C HIS A 63 2.94 5.75 -0.93
N THR A 64 1.77 5.57 -1.52
CA THR A 64 0.63 6.46 -1.38
C THR A 64 -0.65 5.67 -1.41
N GLU A 65 -1.67 6.19 -0.76
CA GLU A 65 -3.01 5.66 -0.80
C GLU A 65 -4.04 6.79 -0.73
N THR A 66 -5.21 6.55 -1.30
CA THR A 66 -6.34 7.46 -1.21
C THR A 66 -7.61 6.65 -1.06
N LYS A 67 -8.42 6.99 -0.05
CA LYS A 67 -9.69 6.33 0.19
C LYS A 67 -10.59 6.49 -1.04
N THR A 68 -11.24 5.41 -1.46
CA THR A 68 -12.25 5.48 -2.53
C THR A 68 -13.43 6.34 -2.06
N GLN A 69 -14.02 7.12 -2.98
CA GLN A 69 -15.23 7.89 -2.70
C GLN A 69 -16.42 6.97 -2.37
#